data_AF-A0A4S1FM87-F1
#
_entry.id   AF-A0A4S1FM87-F1
#
_cell.length_a   1.000
_cell.length_b   1.000
_cell.length_c   1.000
_cell.angle_alpha   90.00
_cell.angle_beta   90.00
_cell.angle_gamma   90.00
#
_symmetry.space_group_name_H-M   'P 1'
#
loop_
_entity.id
_entity.type
_entity.pdbx_description
1 polymer ?
#
loop_
_entity_poly.entity_id
_entity_poly.type
_entity_poly.pdbx_seq_one_letter_code
_entity_poly.pdbx_strand_id
1 'polypeptide(L)' 'MLIAYAGKEPHPDHHRYDRAYKHFKLGRDTAAIAEMMRITEATALRYITNGRCIERNLPIPYERKE' A
#
# COMPACT_ATOMS: atom_id res chain seq x y z
N MET A 1 -10.19 -2.46 -16.40
CA MET A 1 -11.09 -3.41 -15.73
C MET A 1 -10.94 -3.21 -14.23
N LEU A 2 -11.85 -2.47 -13.60
CA LEU A 2 -11.88 -2.31 -12.15
C LEU A 2 -12.55 -3.55 -11.55
N ILE A 3 -11.78 -4.40 -10.87
CA ILE A 3 -12.36 -5.44 -10.02
C ILE A 3 -12.86 -4.73 -8.76
N ALA A 4 -14.16 -4.49 -8.71
CA ALA A 4 -14.84 -3.96 -7.54
C ALA A 4 -14.73 -4.98 -6.41
N TYR A 5 -14.07 -4.60 -5.32
CA TYR A 5 -14.07 -5.36 -4.07
C TYR A 5 -15.51 -5.47 -3.56
N ALA A 6 -16.03 -6.69 -3.56
CA ALA A 6 -17.34 -7.00 -3.01
C ALA A 6 -17.35 -6.68 -1.49
N GLY A 7 -18.07 -5.62 -1.11
CA GLY A 7 -18.58 -5.43 0.25
C GLY A 7 -17.68 -4.77 1.30
N LYS A 8 -16.51 -4.22 0.94
CA LYS A 8 -15.73 -3.37 1.86
C LYS A 8 -15.43 -2.04 1.18
N GLU A 9 -15.80 -0.95 1.84
CA GLU A 9 -15.47 0.39 1.37
C GLU A 9 -13.96 0.49 1.13
N PRO A 10 -13.52 1.15 0.04
CA PRO A 10 -12.10 1.28 -0.25
C PRO A 10 -11.41 1.95 0.93
N HIS A 11 -10.37 1.31 1.49
CA HIS A 11 -9.58 1.88 2.58
C HIS A 11 -9.16 3.31 2.19
N PRO A 12 -9.28 4.33 3.06
CA PRO A 12 -9.08 5.74 2.71
C PRO A 12 -7.69 6.03 2.10
N ASP A 13 -6.70 5.19 2.40
CA ASP A 13 -5.33 5.24 1.86
C ASP A 13 -5.02 4.25 0.71
N HIS A 14 -6.02 3.59 0.10
CA HIS A 14 -5.82 2.55 -0.92
C HIS A 14 -4.94 3.04 -2.09
N HIS A 15 -5.11 4.29 -2.50
CA HIS A 15 -4.28 4.93 -3.54
C HIS A 15 -2.80 5.07 -3.15
N ARG A 16 -2.50 5.28 -1.86
CA ARG A 16 -1.12 5.41 -1.37
C ARG A 16 -0.45 4.04 -1.29
N TYR A 17 -1.18 3.01 -0.88
CA TYR A 17 -0.69 1.63 -0.83
C TYR A 17 -0.37 1.10 -2.23
N ASP A 18 -1.30 1.29 -3.17
CA ASP A 18 -1.12 0.88 -4.56
C ASP A 18 0.07 1.60 -5.21
N ARG A 19 0.21 2.92 -5.00
CA ARG A 19 1.36 3.69 -5.53
C ARG A 19 2.69 3.18 -4.95
N ALA A 20 2.81 3.05 -3.63
CA ALA A 20 4.04 2.59 -2.99
C ALA A 20 4.43 1.19 -3.48
N TYR A 21 3.45 0.28 -3.54
CA TYR A 21 3.67 -1.09 -3.95
C TYR A 21 4.01 -1.22 -5.44
N LYS A 22 3.42 -0.39 -6.33
CA LYS A 22 3.83 -0.31 -7.74
C LYS A 22 5.30 0.07 -7.89
N HIS A 23 5.78 1.06 -7.14
CA HIS A 23 7.19 1.45 -7.18
C HIS A 23 8.11 0.35 -6.67
N PHE A 24 7.71 -0.37 -5.63
CA PHE A 24 8.44 -1.53 -5.13
C PHE A 24 8.54 -2.65 -6.19
N LYS A 25 7.43 -2.95 -6.90
CA LYS A 25 7.45 -3.92 -8.02
C LYS A 25 8.32 -3.51 -9.20
N LEU A 26 8.62 -2.21 -9.35
CA LEU A 26 9.57 -1.69 -10.33
C LEU A 26 11.03 -1.76 -9.87
N GLY A 27 11.30 -2.39 -8.71
CA GLY A 27 12.65 -2.59 -8.18
C GLY A 27 13.20 -1.42 -7.36
N ARG A 28 12.37 -0.44 -6.99
CA ARG A 28 12.79 0.64 -6.10
C ARG A 28 12.85 0.13 -4.65
N ASP A 29 13.90 0.50 -3.94
CA ASP A 29 14.01 0.24 -2.51
C ASP A 29 13.06 1.13 -1.69
N THR A 30 12.93 0.79 -0.41
CA THR A 30 12.02 1.47 0.52
C THR A 30 12.40 2.94 0.75
N ALA A 31 13.70 3.26 0.78
CA ALA A 31 14.19 4.62 1.03
C ALA A 31 13.86 5.55 -0.15
N ALA A 32 14.11 5.12 -1.38
CA ALA A 32 13.74 5.85 -2.59
C ALA A 32 12.23 6.08 -2.69
N ILE A 33 11.41 5.10 -2.27
CA ILE A 33 9.95 5.24 -2.21
C ILE A 33 9.54 6.28 -1.16
N ALA A 34 10.19 6.27 0.01
CA ALA A 34 9.95 7.22 1.08
C ALA A 34 10.25 8.66 0.64
N GLU A 35 11.37 8.89 -0.04
CA GLU A 35 11.74 10.19 -0.62
C GLU A 35 10.73 10.67 -1.66
N MET A 36 10.39 9.83 -2.64
CA MET A 36 9.41 10.16 -3.68
C MET A 36 8.04 10.54 -3.12
N MET A 37 7.62 9.87 -2.05
CA MET A 37 6.31 10.07 -1.43
C MET A 37 6.33 11.09 -0.29
N ARG A 38 7.50 11.66 0.06
CA ARG A 38 7.71 12.58 1.18
C ARG A 38 7.16 12.04 2.50
N ILE A 39 7.49 10.79 2.80
CA ILE A 39 7.11 10.08 4.04
C ILE A 39 8.34 9.46 4.68
N THR A 40 8.21 8.95 5.91
CA THR A 40 9.29 8.18 6.55
C THR A 40 9.43 6.81 5.89
N GLU A 41 10.63 6.23 5.93
CA GLU A 41 10.90 4.89 5.39
C GLU A 41 10.02 3.82 6.05
N ALA A 42 9.78 3.92 7.36
CA ALA A 42 8.86 3.03 8.07
C ALA A 42 7.41 3.12 7.52
N THR A 43 6.96 4.32 7.15
CA THR A 43 5.63 4.51 6.55
C THR A 43 5.58 3.94 5.13
N ALA A 44 6.66 4.11 4.35
CA ALA A 44 6.78 3.52 3.02
C ALA A 44 6.71 1.99 3.09
N LEU A 45 7.45 1.38 4.01
CA LEU A 45 7.40 -0.07 4.24
C LEU A 45 5.97 -0.53 4.59
N ARG A 46 5.29 0.19 5.48
CA ARG A 46 3.89 -0.08 5.84
C ARG A 46 2.97 -0.04 4.63
N TYR A 47 3.12 0.95 3.76
CA TYR A 47 2.30 1.09 2.55
C TYR A 47 2.59 -0.03 1.53
N ILE A 48 3.85 -0.42 1.37
CA ILE A 48 4.25 -1.56 0.53
C ILE A 48 3.63 -2.86 1.08
N THR A 49 3.69 -3.09 2.39
CA THR A 49 3.08 -4.27 3.02
C THR A 49 1.57 -4.31 2.81
N ASN A 50 0.86 -3.19 3.05
CA ASN A 50 -0.58 -3.13 2.85
C ASN A 50 -0.96 -3.34 1.37
N GLY A 51 -0.23 -2.73 0.43
CA GLY A 51 -0.44 -2.92 -1.01
C GLY A 51 -0.24 -4.37 -1.44
N ARG A 52 0.77 -5.05 -0.88
CA ARG A 52 1.01 -6.48 -1.10
C ARG A 52 -0.10 -7.35 -0.55
N CYS A 53 -0.62 -7.04 0.65
CA CYS A 53 -1.75 -7.78 1.22
C CYS A 53 -3.01 -7.64 0.35
N ILE A 54 -3.31 -6.43 -0.12
CA ILE A 54 -4.45 -6.17 -1.02
C ILE A 54 -4.31 -6.95 -2.33
N GLU A 55 -3.13 -6.95 -2.97
CA GLU A 55 -2.93 -7.71 -4.22
C GLU A 55 -3.12 -9.22 -4.01
N ARG A 56 -2.72 -9.74 -2.85
CA ARG A 56 -2.81 -11.18 -2.51
C ARG A 56 -4.12 -11.57 -1.83
N ASN A 57 -5.07 -10.66 -1.70
CA ASN A 57 -6.33 -10.86 -0.98
C ASN A 57 -6.11 -11.36 0.48
N LEU A 58 -5.13 -10.76 1.17
CA LEU A 58 -4.78 -11.04 2.55
C LEU A 58 -5.28 -9.93 3.49
N PRO A 59 -5.51 -10.23 4.78
CA PRO A 59 -5.82 -9.22 5.78
C PRO A 59 -4.73 -8.14 5.87
N ILE A 60 -5.16 -6.88 6.05
CA ILE A 60 -4.24 -5.74 6.19
C ILE A 60 -3.73 -5.69 7.65
N PRO A 61 -2.42 -5.85 7.89
CA PRO A 61 -1.89 -5.96 9.25
C PRO A 61 -1.90 -4.63 10.02
N TYR A 62 -1.97 -3.50 9.31
CA TYR A 62 -1.90 -2.16 9.89
C TYR A 62 -3.18 -1.34 9.66
N GLU A 63 -4.32 -2.01 9.47
CA GLU A 63 -5.62 -1.36 9.50
C GLU A 63 -5.79 -0.72 10.88
N ARG A 64 -5.99 0.61 10.94
CA ARG A 64 -6.36 1.25 12.20
C ARG A 64 -7.71 0.65 12.60
N LYS A 65 -7.75 -0.03 13.73
CA LYS A 65 -9.02 -0.27 14.42
C LYS A 65 -9.43 1.08 14.99
N GLU A 66 -10.30 1.79 14.29
CA GLU A 66 -11.09 2.86 14.90
C GLU A 66 -12.01 2.26 15.97
#